data_AF-A0A954IWG6-F1
#
_entry.id   AF-A0A954IWG6-F1
#
_cell.length_a   1.000
_cell.length_b   1.000
_cell.length_c   1.000
_cell.angle_alpha   90.00
_cell.angle_beta   90.00
_cell.angle_gamma   90.00
#
_symmetry.space_group_name_H-M   'P 1'
#
loop_
_entity.id
_entity.type
_entity.pdbx_description
1 polymer ?
#
loop_
_entity_poly.entity_id
_entity_poly.type
_entity_poly.pdbx_seq_one_letter_code
_entity_poly.pdbx_strand_id
1 'polypeptide(L)'
;IDFVRRMLARYPQVFEFARGPEDAVRIHRAGKIASMIGVEGGHQTGGSLGVLRQLYALGAHYMTLAHATNSPFADSATDQPEYGGLSEAGRKAIAEMNRLGMLVDLSHVTPEAMHQGLDASMAPVIFSHSSARALTDHPRNVPDDVLRRLPKEGGVVMVTFVPSYVSRNAGDWGIRNLAEQRRLREQYGSKNDPRIENALRVWGIKNPRPQAKLSDVADHIDHIAKVAGHDHVGLGGDFDGISDVVEGLEDVSTYPALLAELARRGWSDENLRKLCGENLLAVWRAAERVAGR
;
A
#
# COMPACT_ATOMS: atom_id res chain seq x y z
N ILE A 1 7.18 -10.42 -12.53
CA ILE A 1 6.29 -10.60 -13.71
C ILE A 1 6.22 -12.06 -14.16
N ASP A 2 7.32 -12.70 -14.58
CA ASP A 2 7.31 -14.09 -15.09
C ASP A 2 6.68 -15.08 -14.10
N PHE A 3 7.04 -14.98 -12.82
CA PHE A 3 6.43 -15.79 -11.76
C PHE A 3 4.90 -15.75 -11.76
N VAL A 4 4.30 -14.56 -11.82
CA VAL A 4 2.83 -14.37 -11.85
C VAL A 4 2.25 -15.02 -13.09
N ARG A 5 2.86 -14.84 -14.27
CA ARG A 5 2.43 -15.46 -15.54
C ARG A 5 2.46 -16.99 -15.45
N ARG A 6 3.52 -17.57 -14.88
CA ARG A 6 3.65 -19.02 -14.70
C ARG A 6 2.66 -19.57 -13.68
N MET A 7 2.37 -18.83 -12.61
CA MET A 7 1.33 -19.19 -11.64
C MET A 7 -0.05 -19.27 -12.30
N LEU A 8 -0.40 -18.23 -13.08
CA LEU A 8 -1.66 -18.17 -13.84
C LEU A 8 -1.78 -19.34 -14.82
N ALA A 9 -0.71 -19.65 -15.55
CA ALA A 9 -0.67 -20.76 -16.49
C ALA A 9 -0.76 -22.14 -15.80
N ARG A 10 -0.25 -22.26 -14.57
CA ARG A 10 -0.31 -23.49 -13.78
C ARG A 10 -1.69 -23.75 -13.17
N TYR A 11 -2.45 -22.68 -12.89
CA TYR A 11 -3.75 -22.76 -12.21
C TYR A 11 -4.87 -21.98 -12.94
N PRO A 12 -5.12 -22.25 -14.23
CA PRO A 12 -6.04 -21.46 -15.08
C PRO A 12 -7.52 -21.58 -14.69
N GLN A 13 -7.87 -22.60 -13.91
CA GLN A 13 -9.19 -22.80 -13.32
C GLN A 13 -9.44 -21.90 -12.10
N VAL A 14 -8.38 -21.41 -11.46
CA VAL A 14 -8.46 -20.56 -10.25
C VAL A 14 -8.20 -19.10 -10.59
N PHE A 15 -7.16 -18.83 -11.38
CA PHE A 15 -6.69 -17.47 -11.64
C PHE A 15 -6.80 -17.11 -13.12
N GLU A 16 -7.03 -15.84 -13.39
CA GLU A 16 -6.97 -15.29 -14.75
C GLU A 16 -6.39 -13.87 -14.72
N PHE A 17 -5.61 -13.53 -15.75
CA PHE A 17 -4.94 -12.23 -15.81
C PHE A 17 -5.94 -11.14 -16.20
N ALA A 18 -6.08 -10.10 -15.37
CA ALA A 18 -6.91 -8.95 -15.69
C ALA A 18 -6.06 -7.85 -16.32
N ARG A 19 -6.36 -7.48 -17.58
CA ARG A 19 -5.69 -6.36 -18.28
C ARG A 19 -6.33 -5.01 -17.99
N GLY A 20 -7.52 -5.03 -17.38
CA GLY A 20 -8.34 -3.85 -17.11
C GLY A 20 -9.42 -4.16 -16.07
N PRO A 21 -10.18 -3.15 -15.64
CA PRO A 21 -11.24 -3.30 -14.66
C PRO A 21 -12.38 -4.18 -15.18
N GLU A 22 -12.70 -4.14 -16.47
CA GLU A 22 -13.76 -4.98 -17.04
C GLU A 22 -13.37 -6.47 -17.11
N ASP A 23 -12.07 -6.76 -17.32
CA ASP A 23 -11.57 -8.12 -17.15
C ASP A 23 -11.73 -8.58 -15.71
N ALA A 24 -11.37 -7.75 -14.72
CA ALA A 24 -11.49 -8.11 -13.32
C ALA A 24 -12.95 -8.46 -12.94
N VAL A 25 -13.91 -7.66 -13.41
CA VAL A 25 -15.35 -7.93 -13.20
C VAL A 25 -15.78 -9.23 -13.89
N ARG A 26 -15.40 -9.43 -15.16
CA ARG A 26 -15.74 -10.65 -15.92
C ARG A 26 -15.16 -11.90 -15.25
N ILE A 27 -13.90 -11.86 -14.83
CA ILE A 27 -13.18 -12.97 -14.20
C ILE A 27 -13.84 -13.32 -12.86
N HIS A 28 -14.15 -12.32 -12.04
CA HIS A 28 -14.85 -12.52 -10.77
C HIS A 28 -16.23 -13.16 -10.96
N ARG A 29 -17.01 -12.68 -11.94
CA ARG A 29 -18.32 -13.28 -12.29
C ARG A 29 -18.22 -14.73 -12.76
N ALA A 30 -17.08 -15.12 -13.32
CA ALA A 30 -16.79 -16.49 -13.72
C ALA A 30 -16.30 -17.38 -12.55
N GLY A 31 -16.29 -16.87 -11.32
CA GLY A 31 -15.86 -17.61 -10.13
C GLY A 31 -14.34 -17.77 -9.99
N LYS A 32 -13.55 -16.97 -10.73
CA LYS A 32 -12.09 -16.97 -10.69
C LYS A 32 -11.55 -15.73 -9.99
N ILE A 33 -10.27 -15.78 -9.62
CA ILE A 33 -9.53 -14.66 -9.03
C ILE A 33 -8.85 -13.86 -10.14
N ALA A 34 -9.31 -12.61 -10.31
CA ALA A 34 -8.67 -11.64 -11.18
C ALA A 34 -7.27 -11.29 -10.64
N SER A 35 -6.24 -11.58 -11.43
CA SER A 35 -4.84 -11.38 -11.03
C SER A 35 -4.22 -10.25 -11.82
N MET A 36 -3.65 -9.29 -11.10
CA MET A 36 -2.98 -8.10 -11.63
C MET A 36 -1.49 -8.10 -11.24
N ILE A 37 -0.72 -7.19 -11.83
CA ILE A 37 0.68 -6.98 -11.47
C ILE A 37 0.87 -5.51 -11.07
N GLY A 38 1.52 -5.31 -9.93
CA GLY A 38 2.04 -4.01 -9.49
C GLY A 38 3.56 -3.98 -9.50
N VAL A 39 4.13 -2.78 -9.67
CA VAL A 39 5.56 -2.53 -9.52
C VAL A 39 5.78 -1.72 -8.26
N GLU A 40 6.36 -2.32 -7.24
CA GLU A 40 6.57 -1.64 -5.97
C GLU A 40 7.94 -0.95 -5.92
N GLY A 41 7.95 0.34 -6.25
CA GLY A 41 9.12 1.21 -6.18
C GLY A 41 9.69 1.58 -7.55
N GLY A 42 9.80 2.89 -7.79
CA GLY A 42 10.30 3.44 -9.05
C GLY A 42 11.74 3.07 -9.41
N HIS A 43 12.55 2.65 -8.44
CA HIS A 43 13.94 2.21 -8.65
C HIS A 43 14.05 1.04 -9.63
N GLN A 44 13.01 0.21 -9.75
CA GLN A 44 12.96 -0.91 -10.70
C GLN A 44 13.00 -0.49 -12.18
N THR A 45 12.74 0.80 -12.45
CA THR A 45 12.83 1.36 -13.81
C THR A 45 14.23 1.89 -14.16
N GLY A 46 15.13 2.00 -13.18
CA GLY A 46 16.41 2.71 -13.33
C GLY A 46 16.24 4.18 -13.75
N GLY A 47 15.11 4.81 -13.44
CA GLY A 47 14.77 6.17 -13.87
C GLY A 47 14.30 6.29 -15.34
N SER A 48 14.14 5.17 -16.05
CA SER A 48 13.79 5.16 -17.48
C SER A 48 12.28 5.05 -17.72
N LEU A 49 11.70 6.07 -18.34
CA LEU A 49 10.31 6.01 -18.84
C LEU A 49 10.13 4.94 -19.93
N GLY A 50 11.20 4.58 -20.65
CA GLY A 50 11.18 3.46 -21.59
C GLY A 50 10.94 2.13 -20.88
N VAL A 51 11.61 1.89 -19.75
CA VAL A 51 11.41 0.69 -18.93
C VAL A 51 10.02 0.69 -18.32
N LEU A 52 9.52 1.83 -17.83
CA LEU A 52 8.15 1.98 -17.35
C LEU A 52 7.12 1.52 -18.39
N ARG A 53 7.24 1.97 -19.65
CA ARG A 53 6.38 1.51 -20.76
C ARG A 53 6.46 0.01 -20.99
N GLN A 54 7.66 -0.58 -20.90
CA GLN A 54 7.82 -2.02 -21.08
C GLN A 54 7.18 -2.81 -19.93
N LEU A 55 7.31 -2.35 -18.69
CA LEU A 55 6.62 -2.96 -17.54
C LEU A 55 5.10 -2.92 -17.72
N TYR A 56 4.56 -1.78 -18.16
CA TYR A 56 3.14 -1.67 -18.50
C TYR A 56 2.73 -2.64 -19.61
N ALA A 57 3.49 -2.71 -20.72
CA ALA A 57 3.23 -3.63 -21.83
C ALA A 57 3.26 -5.11 -21.39
N LEU A 58 4.08 -5.45 -20.39
CA LEU A 58 4.15 -6.78 -19.79
C LEU A 58 2.99 -7.07 -18.81
N GLY A 59 2.17 -6.07 -18.49
CA GLY A 59 0.94 -6.20 -17.70
C GLY A 59 0.99 -5.55 -16.31
N ALA A 60 1.98 -4.72 -16.00
CA ALA A 60 1.94 -3.94 -14.76
C ALA A 60 0.85 -2.84 -14.85
N HIS A 61 -0.03 -2.76 -13.86
CA HIS A 61 -1.17 -1.83 -13.84
C HIS A 61 -1.03 -0.70 -12.83
N TYR A 62 -0.11 -0.80 -11.87
CA TYR A 62 0.27 0.31 -11.00
C TYR A 62 1.77 0.31 -10.75
N MET A 63 2.29 1.47 -10.34
CA MET A 63 3.65 1.58 -9.81
C MET A 63 3.69 2.48 -8.58
N THR A 64 4.30 2.00 -7.50
CA THR A 64 4.63 2.78 -6.31
C THR A 64 5.85 3.65 -6.59
N LEU A 65 5.77 4.96 -6.35
CA LEU A 65 6.83 5.89 -6.80
C LEU A 65 8.17 5.67 -6.06
N ALA A 66 8.13 5.30 -4.79
CA ALA A 66 9.28 4.88 -3.98
C ALA A 66 8.96 3.61 -3.19
N HIS A 67 9.96 3.05 -2.52
CA HIS A 67 9.79 1.93 -1.58
C HIS A 67 10.43 2.35 -0.23
N ALA A 68 11.17 1.46 0.45
CA ALA A 68 11.86 1.76 1.70
C ALA A 68 12.92 2.87 1.61
N THR A 69 13.46 3.15 0.42
CA THR A 69 14.44 4.22 0.16
C THR A 69 13.96 5.13 -0.96
N ASN A 70 14.57 6.31 -1.05
CA ASN A 70 14.34 7.22 -2.17
C ASN A 70 14.54 6.51 -3.51
N SER A 71 13.75 6.92 -4.50
CA SER A 71 13.90 6.51 -5.89
C SER A 71 14.20 7.73 -6.76
N PRO A 72 14.62 7.57 -8.02
CA PRO A 72 14.77 8.70 -8.94
C PRO A 72 13.51 9.56 -9.12
N PHE A 73 12.33 9.11 -8.64
CA PHE A 73 11.05 9.77 -8.82
C PHE A 73 10.53 10.49 -7.57
N ALA A 74 10.79 9.95 -6.37
CA ALA A 74 10.18 10.45 -5.15
C ALA A 74 10.99 10.14 -3.89
N ASP A 75 10.84 10.99 -2.90
CA ASP A 75 11.30 10.76 -1.53
C ASP A 75 10.46 9.67 -0.87
N SER A 76 11.14 8.73 -0.22
CA SER A 76 10.50 7.71 0.62
C SER A 76 10.20 8.28 2.01
N ALA A 77 9.07 7.88 2.58
CA ALA A 77 8.71 8.24 3.95
C ALA A 77 9.66 7.68 5.01
N THR A 78 10.47 6.68 4.66
CA THR A 78 11.40 5.99 5.57
C THR A 78 12.87 6.29 5.29
N ASP A 79 13.15 7.30 4.49
CA ASP A 79 14.50 7.72 4.11
C ASP A 79 14.70 9.23 4.34
N GLN A 80 15.93 9.70 4.18
CA GLN A 80 16.24 11.13 4.28
C GLN A 80 15.70 11.88 3.05
N PRO A 81 15.08 13.06 3.22
CA PRO A 81 14.58 13.84 2.09
C PRO A 81 15.68 14.21 1.08
N GLU A 82 15.38 14.12 -0.21
CA GLU A 82 16.29 14.50 -1.31
C GLU A 82 15.66 15.54 -2.24
N TYR A 83 14.38 15.37 -2.61
CA TYR A 83 13.69 16.23 -3.57
C TYR A 83 12.68 17.20 -2.92
N GLY A 84 12.35 16.98 -1.65
CA GLY A 84 11.23 17.64 -0.99
C GLY A 84 9.89 17.15 -1.53
N GLY A 85 9.77 15.85 -1.80
CA GLY A 85 8.59 15.22 -2.39
C GLY A 85 8.91 14.49 -3.70
N LEU A 86 8.51 15.07 -4.84
CA LEU A 86 8.76 14.52 -6.17
C LEU A 86 9.94 15.20 -6.86
N SER A 87 10.77 14.40 -7.54
CA SER A 87 11.75 14.94 -8.48
C SER A 87 11.07 15.41 -9.78
N GLU A 88 11.82 16.12 -10.65
CA GLU A 88 11.34 16.45 -12.00
C GLU A 88 11.05 15.17 -12.82
N ALA A 89 11.89 14.14 -12.66
CA ALA A 89 11.68 12.84 -13.29
C ALA A 89 10.41 12.15 -12.77
N GLY A 90 10.08 12.33 -11.48
CA GLY A 90 8.84 11.82 -10.89
C GLY A 90 7.59 12.44 -11.50
N ARG A 91 7.59 13.75 -11.74
CA ARG A 91 6.47 14.43 -12.43
C ARG A 91 6.31 13.91 -13.86
N LYS A 92 7.41 13.69 -14.58
CA LYS A 92 7.39 13.09 -15.93
C LYS A 92 6.91 11.64 -15.89
N ALA A 93 7.27 10.87 -14.86
CA ALA A 93 6.79 9.51 -14.66
C ALA A 93 5.28 9.48 -14.42
N ILE A 94 4.74 10.34 -13.55
CA ILE A 94 3.29 10.46 -13.32
C ILE A 94 2.55 10.79 -14.62
N ALA A 95 3.05 11.75 -15.41
CA ALA A 95 2.45 12.10 -16.69
C ALA A 95 2.44 10.90 -17.67
N GLU A 96 3.54 10.14 -17.72
CA GLU A 96 3.62 8.93 -18.55
C GLU A 96 2.69 7.82 -18.05
N MET A 97 2.57 7.63 -16.73
CA MET A 97 1.63 6.68 -16.12
C MET A 97 0.17 7.05 -16.47
N ASN A 98 -0.19 8.32 -16.38
CA ASN A 98 -1.50 8.81 -16.80
C ASN A 98 -1.76 8.59 -18.28
N ARG A 99 -0.76 8.83 -19.15
CA ARG A 99 -0.85 8.56 -20.59
C ARG A 99 -1.04 7.07 -20.91
N LEU A 100 -0.44 6.19 -20.12
CA LEU A 100 -0.55 4.73 -20.30
C LEU A 100 -1.86 4.16 -19.73
N GLY A 101 -2.45 4.81 -18.73
CA GLY A 101 -3.52 4.23 -17.90
C GLY A 101 -2.97 3.38 -16.76
N MET A 102 -1.70 3.56 -16.40
CA MET A 102 -1.08 2.95 -15.23
C MET A 102 -1.42 3.77 -13.98
N LEU A 103 -1.89 3.11 -12.92
CA LEU A 103 -2.23 3.74 -11.66
C LEU A 103 -0.98 4.23 -10.92
N VAL A 104 -1.04 5.48 -10.44
CA VAL A 104 -0.01 6.06 -9.58
C VAL A 104 -0.27 5.62 -8.15
N ASP A 105 0.68 4.90 -7.55
CA ASP A 105 0.61 4.48 -6.14
C ASP A 105 1.51 5.36 -5.25
N LEU A 106 0.88 5.95 -4.24
CA LEU A 106 1.47 6.87 -3.27
C LEU A 106 1.69 6.22 -1.88
N SER A 107 1.55 4.90 -1.78
CA SER A 107 2.21 4.16 -0.69
C SER A 107 3.73 4.40 -0.79
N HIS A 108 4.51 4.21 0.27
CA HIS A 108 5.96 4.47 0.18
C HIS A 108 6.34 5.91 0.55
N VAL A 109 5.71 6.86 -0.11
CA VAL A 109 6.29 8.20 -0.27
C VAL A 109 6.02 9.14 0.90
N THR A 110 6.82 10.20 1.02
CA THR A 110 6.60 11.27 2.02
C THR A 110 5.27 11.98 1.83
N PRO A 111 4.69 12.61 2.88
CA PRO A 111 3.52 13.48 2.75
C PRO A 111 3.66 14.54 1.64
N GLU A 112 4.84 15.16 1.50
CA GLU A 112 5.14 16.13 0.46
C GLU A 112 4.98 15.52 -0.94
N ALA A 113 5.50 14.31 -1.14
CA ALA A 113 5.31 13.56 -2.38
C ALA A 113 3.85 13.15 -2.59
N MET A 114 3.09 12.84 -1.53
CA MET A 114 1.66 12.55 -1.64
C MET A 114 0.89 13.77 -2.17
N HIS A 115 1.12 14.95 -1.60
CA HIS A 115 0.48 16.18 -2.06
C HIS A 115 0.86 16.51 -3.51
N GLN A 116 2.15 16.44 -3.83
CA GLN A 116 2.63 16.75 -5.18
C GLN A 116 2.19 15.71 -6.21
N GLY A 117 2.01 14.45 -5.81
CA GLY A 117 1.46 13.39 -6.64
C GLY A 117 0.00 13.63 -6.99
N LEU A 118 -0.81 14.03 -6.00
CA LEU A 118 -2.19 14.48 -6.21
C LEU A 118 -2.27 15.73 -7.11
N ASP A 119 -1.34 16.67 -6.97
CA ASP A 119 -1.30 17.86 -7.83
C ASP A 119 -0.91 17.54 -9.28
N ALA A 120 0.03 16.60 -9.46
CA ALA A 120 0.61 16.29 -10.76
C ALA A 120 -0.23 15.29 -11.57
N SER A 121 -1.07 14.48 -10.91
CA SER A 121 -1.81 13.42 -11.61
C SER A 121 -3.10 13.91 -12.23
N MET A 122 -3.32 13.53 -13.50
CA MET A 122 -4.58 13.78 -14.21
C MET A 122 -5.63 12.68 -13.96
N ALA A 123 -5.24 11.57 -13.36
CA ALA A 123 -6.10 10.45 -13.02
C ALA A 123 -6.12 10.24 -11.49
N PRO A 124 -7.19 9.63 -10.94
CA PRO A 124 -7.21 9.23 -9.54
C PRO A 124 -6.02 8.33 -9.18
N VAL A 125 -5.44 8.57 -8.01
CA VAL A 125 -4.29 7.83 -7.48
C VAL A 125 -4.76 6.69 -6.57
N ILE A 126 -3.85 5.78 -6.22
CA ILE A 126 -4.06 4.78 -5.17
C ILE A 126 -3.03 4.93 -4.06
N PHE A 127 -3.37 4.42 -2.89
CA PHE A 127 -2.39 3.99 -1.89
C PHE A 127 -2.63 2.49 -1.73
N SER A 128 -1.83 1.66 -2.39
CA SER A 128 -2.04 0.21 -2.47
C SER A 128 -1.98 -0.51 -1.11
N HIS A 129 -1.24 0.02 -0.14
CA HIS A 129 -1.15 -0.50 1.22
C HIS A 129 -0.65 0.61 2.18
N SER A 130 -1.58 1.38 2.74
CA SER A 130 -1.28 2.41 3.76
C SER A 130 -2.49 2.62 4.67
N SER A 131 -2.27 3.06 5.91
CA SER A 131 -3.34 3.26 6.90
C SER A 131 -3.41 4.72 7.34
N ALA A 132 -4.37 5.09 8.20
CA ALA A 132 -4.53 6.47 8.70
C ALA A 132 -3.44 6.93 9.71
N ARG A 133 -2.77 8.05 9.45
CA ARG A 133 -1.70 8.56 10.33
C ARG A 133 -2.23 9.15 11.65
N ALA A 134 -3.46 9.64 11.65
CA ALA A 134 -4.08 10.20 12.86
C ALA A 134 -4.23 9.17 14.00
N LEU A 135 -4.46 7.89 13.67
CA LEU A 135 -4.61 6.83 14.66
C LEU A 135 -3.26 6.27 15.11
N THR A 136 -2.36 6.06 14.16
CA THR A 136 -1.00 5.57 14.41
C THR A 136 -0.01 6.49 13.68
N ASP A 137 0.74 7.30 14.43
CA ASP A 137 1.71 8.26 13.87
C ASP A 137 2.95 7.52 13.36
N HIS A 138 2.83 6.99 12.16
CA HIS A 138 3.87 6.27 11.46
C HIS A 138 4.08 6.90 10.08
N PRO A 139 5.32 7.09 9.60
CA PRO A 139 5.59 7.75 8.32
C PRO A 139 4.96 7.04 7.12
N ARG A 140 4.71 5.72 7.22
CA ARG A 140 4.02 4.94 6.18
C ARG A 140 2.51 5.19 6.08
N ASN A 141 1.92 5.91 7.05
CA ASN A 141 0.50 6.18 7.08
C ASN A 141 0.14 7.54 6.45
N VAL A 142 -1.07 7.62 5.91
CA VAL A 142 -1.60 8.78 5.18
C VAL A 142 -2.10 9.84 6.17
N PRO A 143 -1.58 11.08 6.11
CA PRO A 143 -2.07 12.21 6.89
C PRO A 143 -3.50 12.64 6.54
N ASP A 144 -4.26 13.17 7.50
CA ASP A 144 -5.64 13.61 7.28
C ASP A 144 -5.77 14.75 6.25
N ASP A 145 -4.77 15.62 6.15
CA ASP A 145 -4.74 16.67 5.13
C ASP A 145 -4.54 16.14 3.71
N VAL A 146 -3.92 14.97 3.55
CA VAL A 146 -3.93 14.21 2.29
C VAL A 146 -5.29 13.54 2.07
N LEU A 147 -5.82 12.86 3.10
CA LEU A 147 -7.13 12.16 3.01
C LEU A 147 -8.27 13.10 2.60
N ARG A 148 -8.31 14.33 3.14
CA ARG A 148 -9.34 15.34 2.81
C ARG A 148 -9.30 15.80 1.35
N ARG A 149 -8.23 15.51 0.59
CA ARG A 149 -8.13 15.85 -0.83
C ARG A 149 -8.82 14.83 -1.73
N LEU A 150 -8.91 13.57 -1.29
CA LEU A 150 -9.40 12.46 -2.12
C LEU A 150 -10.83 12.64 -2.66
N PRO A 151 -11.80 13.21 -1.92
CA PRO A 151 -13.13 13.49 -2.47
C PRO A 151 -13.12 14.35 -3.74
N LYS A 152 -12.16 15.27 -3.83
CA LYS A 152 -12.07 16.23 -4.94
C LYS A 152 -11.17 15.73 -6.06
N GLU A 153 -9.97 15.25 -5.71
CA GLU A 153 -8.96 14.85 -6.70
C GLU A 153 -9.16 13.39 -7.18
N GLY A 154 -9.95 12.61 -6.44
CA GLY A 154 -10.15 11.19 -6.67
C GLY A 154 -9.02 10.34 -6.10
N GLY A 155 -9.34 9.09 -5.76
CA GLY A 155 -8.37 8.09 -5.36
C GLY A 155 -8.89 7.19 -4.25
N VAL A 156 -8.12 6.18 -3.89
CA VAL A 156 -8.49 5.22 -2.85
C VAL A 156 -7.30 4.87 -1.96
N VAL A 157 -7.50 4.85 -0.64
CA VAL A 157 -6.51 4.34 0.32
C VAL A 157 -6.87 2.91 0.68
N MET A 158 -6.03 1.97 0.30
CA MET A 158 -6.21 0.55 0.57
C MET A 158 -5.53 0.23 1.90
N VAL A 159 -6.33 0.01 2.94
CA VAL A 159 -5.86 -0.16 4.32
C VAL A 159 -5.06 -1.44 4.47
N THR A 160 -3.85 -1.30 5.01
CA THR A 160 -2.91 -2.41 5.20
C THR A 160 -3.05 -3.05 6.56
N PHE A 161 -2.57 -4.30 6.69
CA PHE A 161 -2.62 -5.09 7.92
C PHE A 161 -1.25 -5.16 8.61
N VAL A 162 -0.29 -4.31 8.23
CA VAL A 162 1.02 -4.25 8.89
C VAL A 162 0.84 -3.84 10.36
N PRO A 163 1.16 -4.71 11.35
CA PRO A 163 0.82 -4.47 12.75
C PRO A 163 1.32 -3.13 13.32
N SER A 164 2.55 -2.74 12.98
CA SER A 164 3.16 -1.49 13.45
C SER A 164 2.56 -0.23 12.81
N TYR A 165 1.80 -0.36 11.73
CA TYR A 165 1.14 0.76 11.06
C TYR A 165 -0.30 0.93 11.55
N VAL A 166 -0.94 -0.16 12.01
CA VAL A 166 -2.34 -0.11 12.46
C VAL A 166 -2.50 -0.04 13.98
N SER A 167 -1.51 -0.48 14.75
CA SER A 167 -1.56 -0.41 16.21
C SER A 167 -0.48 0.52 16.74
N ARG A 168 -0.90 1.61 17.40
CA ARG A 168 0.01 2.53 18.09
C ARG A 168 0.96 1.82 19.04
N ASN A 169 0.45 0.85 19.82
CA ASN A 169 1.27 0.07 20.74
C ASN A 169 2.35 -0.74 20.01
N ALA A 170 1.99 -1.39 18.90
CA ALA A 170 2.95 -2.14 18.09
C ALA A 170 3.96 -1.21 17.39
N GLY A 171 3.52 -0.03 16.92
CA GLY A 171 4.36 1.02 16.35
C GLY A 171 5.38 1.57 17.36
N ASP A 172 4.92 1.98 18.54
CA ASP A 172 5.76 2.48 19.64
C ASP A 172 6.76 1.43 20.13
N TRP A 173 6.35 0.16 20.15
CA TRP A 173 7.26 -0.95 20.39
C TRP A 173 8.32 -1.06 19.29
N GLY A 174 7.93 -0.95 18.01
CA GLY A 174 8.85 -0.96 16.87
C GLY A 174 9.89 0.15 16.93
N ILE A 175 9.49 1.37 17.32
CA ILE A 175 10.39 2.50 17.53
C ILE A 175 11.43 2.19 18.62
N ARG A 176 10.98 1.65 19.77
CA ARG A 176 11.88 1.25 20.87
C ARG A 176 12.83 0.12 20.45
N ASN A 177 12.33 -0.87 19.71
CA ASN A 177 13.14 -1.97 19.17
C ASN A 177 14.22 -1.45 18.22
N LEU A 178 13.88 -0.55 17.29
CA LEU A 178 14.84 0.07 16.37
C LEU A 178 15.88 0.92 17.11
N ALA A 179 15.47 1.66 18.14
CA ALA A 179 16.40 2.42 18.98
C ALA A 179 17.38 1.50 19.72
N GLU A 180 16.91 0.37 20.25
CA GLU A 180 17.78 -0.62 20.90
C GLU A 180 18.73 -1.29 19.90
N GLN A 181 18.25 -1.64 18.70
CA GLN A 181 19.11 -2.16 17.63
C GLN A 181 20.23 -1.17 17.26
N ARG A 182 19.91 0.13 17.15
CA ARG A 182 20.92 1.17 16.90
C ARG A 182 21.94 1.26 18.04
N ARG A 183 21.48 1.33 19.28
CA ARG A 183 22.34 1.36 20.47
C ARG A 183 23.28 0.15 20.53
N LEU A 184 22.78 -1.04 20.24
CA LEU A 184 23.58 -2.27 20.21
C LEU A 184 24.59 -2.30 19.06
N ARG A 185 24.22 -1.78 17.87
CA ARG A 185 25.15 -1.64 16.74
C ARG A 185 26.25 -0.63 17.03
N GLU A 186 25.95 0.48 17.68
CA GLU A 186 26.97 1.44 18.14
C GLU A 186 27.90 0.82 19.19
N GLN A 187 27.36 -0.02 20.08
CA GLN A 187 28.14 -0.68 21.13
C GLN A 187 29.04 -1.79 20.62
N TYR A 188 28.57 -2.65 19.71
CA TYR A 188 29.27 -3.87 19.28
C TYR A 188 29.81 -3.79 17.84
N GLY A 189 29.48 -2.73 17.09
CA GLY A 189 29.92 -2.52 15.72
C GLY A 189 29.16 -3.37 14.71
N SER A 190 29.70 -4.56 14.40
CA SER A 190 29.20 -5.40 13.30
C SER A 190 27.74 -5.79 13.49
N LYS A 191 26.90 -5.54 12.48
CA LYS A 191 25.48 -5.94 12.48
C LYS A 191 25.24 -7.45 12.67
N ASN A 192 26.27 -8.28 12.40
CA ASN A 192 26.21 -9.74 12.51
C ASN A 192 26.89 -10.24 13.80
N ASP A 193 27.15 -9.36 14.77
CA ASP A 193 27.73 -9.78 16.05
C ASP A 193 26.70 -10.60 16.86
N PRO A 194 27.01 -11.85 17.26
CA PRO A 194 26.07 -12.71 17.99
C PRO A 194 25.63 -12.13 19.33
N ARG A 195 26.39 -11.18 19.90
CA ARG A 195 26.00 -10.46 21.13
C ARG A 195 24.81 -9.55 20.89
N ILE A 196 24.65 -8.98 19.69
CA ILE A 196 23.49 -8.15 19.32
C ILE A 196 22.24 -9.02 19.31
N GLU A 197 22.29 -10.18 18.65
CA GLU A 197 21.16 -11.11 18.57
C GLU A 197 20.72 -11.57 19.96
N ASN A 198 21.66 -12.00 20.81
CA ASN A 198 21.33 -12.43 22.17
C ASN A 198 20.77 -11.27 23.02
N ALA A 199 21.32 -10.07 22.91
CA ALA A 199 20.82 -8.89 23.61
C ALA A 199 19.40 -8.52 23.17
N LEU A 200 19.12 -8.53 21.87
CA LEU A 200 17.78 -8.29 21.32
C LEU A 200 16.79 -9.36 21.76
N ARG A 201 17.20 -10.63 21.82
CA ARG A 201 16.36 -11.71 22.35
C ARG A 201 15.99 -11.47 23.82
N VAL A 202 16.95 -11.12 24.66
CA VAL A 202 16.70 -10.79 26.08
C VAL A 202 15.83 -9.54 26.20
N TRP A 203 16.07 -8.52 25.37
CA TRP A 203 15.27 -7.31 25.33
C TRP A 203 13.81 -7.61 24.94
N GLY A 204 13.58 -8.46 23.94
CA GLY A 204 12.24 -8.86 23.49
C GLY A 204 11.47 -9.67 24.54
N ILE A 205 12.14 -10.49 25.35
CA ILE A 205 11.49 -11.18 26.50
C ILE A 205 11.02 -10.16 27.54
N LYS A 206 11.82 -9.13 27.83
CA LYS A 206 11.48 -8.08 28.81
C LYS A 206 10.47 -7.06 28.27
N ASN A 207 10.40 -6.93 26.95
CA ASN A 207 9.54 -6.01 26.23
C ASN A 207 8.72 -6.82 25.23
N PRO A 208 7.73 -7.61 25.66
CA PRO A 208 6.93 -8.40 24.75
C PRO A 208 6.24 -7.46 23.74
N ARG A 209 6.24 -7.88 22.48
CA ARG A 209 5.63 -7.10 21.39
C ARG A 209 4.11 -7.08 21.58
N PRO A 210 3.47 -5.89 21.58
CA PRO A 210 2.02 -5.79 21.57
C PRO A 210 1.46 -6.41 20.29
N GLN A 211 0.41 -7.20 20.42
CA GLN A 211 -0.29 -7.81 19.30
C GLN A 211 -1.35 -6.84 18.78
N ALA A 212 -1.22 -6.44 17.52
CA ALA A 212 -2.25 -5.68 16.83
C ALA A 212 -3.46 -6.58 16.55
N LYS A 213 -4.66 -6.01 16.57
CA LYS A 213 -5.93 -6.73 16.42
C LYS A 213 -6.68 -6.31 15.19
N LEU A 214 -7.54 -7.18 14.69
CA LEU A 214 -8.46 -6.87 13.59
C LEU A 214 -9.26 -5.59 13.83
N SER A 215 -9.65 -5.32 15.09
CA SER A 215 -10.31 -4.07 15.48
C SER A 215 -9.47 -2.82 15.19
N ASP A 216 -8.14 -2.89 15.31
CA ASP A 216 -7.25 -1.78 14.97
C ASP A 216 -7.35 -1.48 13.47
N VAL A 217 -7.35 -2.50 12.62
CA VAL A 217 -7.53 -2.35 11.16
C VAL A 217 -8.90 -1.73 10.85
N ALA A 218 -9.96 -2.20 11.51
CA ALA A 218 -11.30 -1.65 11.35
C ALA A 218 -11.37 -0.17 11.79
N ASP A 219 -10.67 0.24 12.86
CA ASP A 219 -10.58 1.64 13.29
C ASP A 219 -9.96 2.52 12.20
N HIS A 220 -8.89 2.04 11.54
CA HIS A 220 -8.27 2.76 10.42
C HIS A 220 -9.20 2.87 9.20
N ILE A 221 -9.97 1.83 8.88
CA ILE A 221 -10.98 1.86 7.82
C ILE A 221 -12.09 2.88 8.13
N ASP A 222 -12.63 2.85 9.36
CA ASP A 222 -13.65 3.80 9.81
C ASP A 222 -13.15 5.25 9.75
N HIS A 223 -11.92 5.51 10.20
CA HIS A 223 -11.35 6.85 10.19
C HIS A 223 -11.16 7.37 8.78
N ILE A 224 -10.63 6.56 7.85
CA ILE A 224 -10.47 6.98 6.45
C ILE A 224 -11.84 7.23 5.82
N ALA A 225 -12.81 6.34 6.02
CA ALA A 225 -14.17 6.54 5.53
C ALA A 225 -14.82 7.81 6.08
N LYS A 226 -14.55 8.16 7.35
CA LYS A 226 -15.04 9.39 7.99
C LYS A 226 -14.41 10.66 7.40
N VAL A 227 -13.11 10.64 7.09
CA VAL A 227 -12.37 11.82 6.61
C VAL A 227 -12.47 12.00 5.10
N ALA A 228 -12.32 10.92 4.34
CA ALA A 228 -12.29 10.90 2.88
C ALA A 228 -13.59 10.41 2.24
N GLY A 229 -14.50 9.78 2.99
CA GLY A 229 -15.73 9.19 2.43
C GLY A 229 -15.58 7.70 2.06
N HIS A 230 -16.70 6.98 2.03
CA HIS A 230 -16.73 5.54 1.75
C HIS A 230 -16.27 5.17 0.33
N ASP A 231 -16.24 6.13 -0.60
CA ASP A 231 -15.77 5.92 -1.99
C ASP A 231 -14.23 5.94 -2.10
N HIS A 232 -13.51 6.22 -1.00
CA HIS A 232 -12.07 6.50 -0.99
C HIS A 232 -11.25 5.56 -0.09
N VAL A 233 -11.83 4.43 0.31
CA VAL A 233 -11.18 3.41 1.15
C VAL A 233 -11.29 2.02 0.53
N GLY A 234 -10.24 1.22 0.67
CA GLY A 234 -10.12 -0.15 0.14
C GLY A 234 -9.31 -1.06 1.07
N LEU A 235 -8.91 -2.23 0.58
CA LEU A 235 -8.15 -3.23 1.34
C LEU A 235 -6.83 -3.57 0.65
N GLY A 236 -5.72 -3.53 1.39
CA GLY A 236 -4.35 -3.72 0.89
C GLY A 236 -3.48 -4.46 1.89
N GLY A 237 -3.82 -5.73 2.17
CA GLY A 237 -3.37 -6.45 3.37
C GLY A 237 -1.86 -6.65 3.56
N ASP A 238 -1.05 -6.53 2.51
CA ASP A 238 0.41 -6.72 2.55
C ASP A 238 0.88 -8.15 2.94
N PHE A 239 0.02 -9.16 2.69
CA PHE A 239 0.35 -10.57 2.90
C PHE A 239 1.58 -10.99 2.09
N ASP A 240 2.38 -11.89 2.67
CA ASP A 240 3.69 -12.34 2.17
C ASP A 240 4.77 -11.23 2.03
N GLY A 241 4.43 -9.97 2.33
CA GLY A 241 5.34 -8.81 2.42
C GLY A 241 5.76 -8.45 3.86
N ILE A 242 5.07 -9.00 4.86
CA ILE A 242 5.26 -8.71 6.29
C ILE A 242 5.84 -9.89 7.07
N SER A 243 6.56 -9.60 8.15
CA SER A 243 7.11 -10.61 9.07
C SER A 243 6.17 -11.01 10.21
N ASP A 244 5.11 -10.24 10.41
CA ASP A 244 4.18 -10.39 11.53
C ASP A 244 2.78 -10.02 11.08
N VAL A 245 1.78 -10.66 11.68
CA VAL A 245 0.38 -10.52 11.28
C VAL A 245 -0.47 -9.92 12.41
N VAL A 246 -1.64 -9.42 12.02
CA VAL A 246 -2.66 -8.92 12.95
C VAL A 246 -3.49 -10.10 13.48
N GLU A 247 -3.82 -10.10 14.76
CA GLU A 247 -4.72 -11.09 15.38
C GLU A 247 -6.12 -11.03 14.75
N GLY A 248 -6.59 -12.17 14.25
CA GLY A 248 -7.83 -12.31 13.48
C GLY A 248 -7.66 -11.97 11.99
N LEU A 249 -6.46 -11.61 11.55
CA LEU A 249 -6.10 -11.33 10.16
C LEU A 249 -4.79 -12.03 9.75
N GLU A 250 -4.66 -13.30 10.11
CA GLU A 250 -3.41 -14.06 9.99
C GLU A 250 -3.03 -14.40 8.53
N ASP A 251 -4.03 -14.60 7.67
CA ASP A 251 -3.82 -14.96 6.26
C ASP A 251 -4.98 -14.49 5.37
N VAL A 252 -4.88 -14.76 4.06
CA VAL A 252 -5.87 -14.36 3.05
C VAL A 252 -7.28 -14.96 3.24
N SER A 253 -7.48 -15.91 4.14
CA SER A 253 -8.80 -16.50 4.44
C SER A 253 -9.62 -15.68 5.44
N THR A 254 -9.00 -14.71 6.11
CA THR A 254 -9.57 -14.02 7.29
C THR A 254 -10.31 -12.72 6.98
N TYR A 255 -10.27 -12.22 5.75
CA TYR A 255 -11.03 -11.02 5.32
C TYR A 255 -12.52 -11.04 5.74
N PRO A 256 -13.28 -12.16 5.70
CA PRO A 256 -14.66 -12.17 6.16
C PRO A 256 -14.85 -11.75 7.62
N ALA A 257 -13.88 -12.00 8.51
CA ALA A 257 -13.96 -11.58 9.90
C ALA A 257 -13.91 -10.04 10.02
N LEU A 258 -13.11 -9.39 9.18
CA LEU A 258 -13.01 -7.92 9.14
C LEU A 258 -14.30 -7.30 8.60
N LEU A 259 -14.87 -7.89 7.55
CA LEU A 259 -16.16 -7.44 7.02
C LEU A 259 -17.28 -7.62 8.05
N ALA A 260 -17.26 -8.70 8.83
CA ALA A 260 -18.22 -8.92 9.90
C ALA A 260 -18.06 -7.91 11.06
N GLU A 261 -16.82 -7.52 11.40
CA GLU A 261 -16.57 -6.44 12.35
C GLU A 261 -17.13 -5.11 11.83
N LEU A 262 -16.83 -4.73 10.58
CA LEU A 262 -17.34 -3.48 9.99
C LEU A 262 -18.87 -3.48 9.87
N ALA A 263 -19.49 -4.60 9.51
CA ALA A 263 -20.95 -4.74 9.52
C ALA A 263 -21.53 -4.52 10.92
N ARG A 264 -20.90 -5.07 11.98
CA ARG A 264 -21.29 -4.81 13.38
C ARG A 264 -21.14 -3.34 13.77
N ARG A 265 -20.23 -2.60 13.13
CA ARG A 265 -20.05 -1.15 13.30
C ARG A 265 -21.01 -0.30 12.48
N GLY A 266 -21.90 -0.92 11.70
CA GLY A 266 -22.96 -0.24 10.94
C GLY A 266 -22.61 0.05 9.49
N TRP A 267 -21.56 -0.57 8.93
CA TRP A 267 -21.31 -0.50 7.49
C TRP A 267 -22.45 -1.20 6.72
N SER A 268 -23.00 -0.51 5.73
CA SER A 268 -23.99 -1.09 4.82
C SER A 268 -23.36 -2.06 3.82
N ASP A 269 -24.15 -2.99 3.28
CA ASP A 269 -23.71 -3.87 2.19
C ASP A 269 -23.15 -3.07 1.00
N GLU A 270 -23.72 -1.91 0.70
CA GLU A 270 -23.19 -1.02 -0.34
C GLU A 270 -21.77 -0.56 -0.03
N ASN A 271 -21.52 -0.06 1.19
CA ASN A 271 -20.19 0.43 1.58
C ASN A 271 -19.17 -0.71 1.72
N LEU A 272 -19.60 -1.90 2.12
CA LEU A 272 -18.74 -3.08 2.15
C LEU A 272 -18.33 -3.52 0.73
N ARG A 273 -19.24 -3.48 -0.26
CA ARG A 273 -18.88 -3.76 -1.66
C ARG A 273 -17.89 -2.73 -2.22
N LYS A 274 -18.08 -1.45 -1.89
CA LYS A 274 -17.14 -0.36 -2.20
C LYS A 274 -15.74 -0.64 -1.66
N LEU A 275 -15.64 -0.95 -0.37
CA LEU A 275 -14.39 -1.33 0.32
C LEU A 275 -13.72 -2.56 -0.31
N CYS A 276 -14.49 -3.60 -0.62
CA CYS A 276 -13.96 -4.87 -1.14
C CYS A 276 -13.39 -4.79 -2.56
N GLY A 277 -13.69 -3.74 -3.33
CA GLY A 277 -13.05 -3.56 -4.64
C GLY A 277 -13.77 -2.63 -5.61
N GLU A 278 -15.04 -2.27 -5.40
CA GLU A 278 -15.72 -1.38 -6.36
C GLU A 278 -15.04 0.01 -6.43
N ASN A 279 -14.49 0.51 -5.33
CA ASN A 279 -13.72 1.76 -5.31
C ASN A 279 -12.44 1.67 -6.16
N LEU A 280 -11.67 0.58 -6.03
CA LEU A 280 -10.47 0.35 -6.84
C LEU A 280 -10.84 0.24 -8.33
N LEU A 281 -11.92 -0.48 -8.66
CA LEU A 281 -12.40 -0.59 -10.04
C LEU A 281 -12.84 0.77 -10.59
N ALA A 282 -13.46 1.63 -9.78
CA ALA A 282 -13.83 2.98 -10.19
C ALA A 282 -12.59 3.85 -10.50
N VAL A 283 -11.56 3.80 -9.64
CA VAL A 283 -10.27 4.46 -9.84
C VAL A 283 -9.57 3.94 -11.11
N TRP A 284 -9.53 2.63 -11.30
CA TRP A 284 -8.89 2.02 -12.48
C TRP A 284 -9.60 2.42 -13.79
N ARG A 285 -10.94 2.38 -13.83
CA ARG A 285 -11.71 2.89 -14.99
C ARG A 285 -11.43 4.36 -15.26
N ALA A 286 -11.24 5.18 -14.23
CA ALA A 286 -10.93 6.58 -14.40
C ALA A 286 -9.55 6.78 -15.03
N ALA A 287 -8.55 5.99 -14.62
CA ALA A 287 -7.23 6.01 -15.23
C ALA A 287 -7.26 5.59 -16.71
N GLU A 288 -8.00 4.53 -17.07
CA GLU A 288 -8.17 4.14 -18.47
C GLU A 288 -8.88 5.22 -19.31
N ARG A 289 -9.88 5.91 -18.74
CA ARG A 289 -10.53 7.05 -19.42
C ARG A 289 -9.57 8.21 -19.66
N VAL A 290 -8.64 8.48 -18.73
CA VAL A 290 -7.63 9.53 -18.91
C VAL A 290 -6.64 9.15 -20.01
N ALA A 291 -6.23 7.88 -20.08
CA ALA A 291 -5.32 7.37 -21.11
C ALA A 291 -5.94 7.33 -22.52
N GLY A 292 -7.26 7.11 -22.61
CA GLY A 292 -8.02 7.11 -23.86
C GLY A 292 -8.50 8.48 -24.34
N ARG A 293 -8.07 9.58 -23.70
CA ARG A 293 -8.27 10.96 -24.16
C ARG A 293 -7.18 11.39 -25.14
#